data_AF-A0A933G5Q1-F1
#
_entry.id   AF-A0A933G5Q1-F1
#
_cell.length_a   1.000
_cell.length_b   1.000
_cell.length_c   1.000
_cell.angle_alpha   90.00
_cell.angle_beta   90.00
_cell.angle_gamma   90.00
#
_symmetry.space_group_name_H-M   'P 1'
#
loop_
_entity.id
_entity.type
_entity.pdbx_description
1 polymer ?
#
loop_
_entity_poly.entity_id
_entity_poly.type
_entity_poly.pdbx_seq_one_letter_code
_entity_poly.pdbx_strand_id
1 'polypeptide(L)'
;MRTYDRILVDVDTQFDFLDPGGNLYVPGAITIHPALERLFDYARRSGVPVLSTADEHSAHDPEYERFGRHCEAGTLGQRKLPFTVLP
;
A
#
# COMPACT_ATOMS: atom_id res chain seq x y z
N MET A 1 4.58 -16.63 23.96
CA MET A 1 4.23 -16.28 22.58
C MET A 1 3.06 -15.31 22.64
N ARG A 2 3.14 -14.18 21.94
CA ARG A 2 2.04 -13.20 21.92
C ARG A 2 1.01 -13.66 20.89
N THR A 3 -0.26 -13.76 21.28
CA THR A 3 -1.37 -14.09 20.38
C THR A 3 -2.16 -12.83 20.10
N TYR A 4 -2.69 -12.70 18.89
CA TYR A 4 -3.51 -11.56 18.48
C TYR A 4 -4.88 -12.08 18.06
N ASP A 5 -5.95 -11.48 18.60
CA ASP A 5 -7.32 -11.83 18.20
C ASP A 5 -7.69 -11.27 16.82
N ARG A 6 -6.93 -10.27 16.35
CA ARG A 6 -7.12 -9.59 15.06
C ARG A 6 -5.77 -9.15 14.49
N ILE A 7 -5.69 -9.12 13.16
CA ILE A 7 -4.56 -8.58 12.39
C ILE A 7 -5.17 -7.74 11.27
N LEU A 8 -4.59 -6.57 10.99
CA LEU A 8 -4.87 -5.82 9.77
C LEU A 8 -3.91 -6.31 8.68
N VAL A 9 -4.46 -6.87 7.61
CA VAL A 9 -3.68 -7.20 6.41
C VAL A 9 -3.81 -6.04 5.43
N ASP A 10 -2.69 -5.44 5.11
CA ASP A 10 -2.55 -4.28 4.26
C ASP A 10 -1.87 -4.70 2.96
N VAL A 11 -2.59 -4.60 1.84
CA VAL A 11 -2.11 -5.07 0.55
C VAL A 11 -1.85 -3.88 -0.35
N ASP A 12 -0.57 -3.64 -0.62
CA ASP A 12 -0.08 -2.74 -1.67
C ASP A 12 -0.72 -1.35 -1.67
N THR A 13 -0.83 -0.72 -0.49
CA THR A 13 -1.24 0.69 -0.37
C THR A 13 -0.18 1.69 -0.87
N GLN A 14 0.36 1.44 -2.07
CA GLN A 14 1.42 2.20 -2.70
C GLN A 14 0.88 3.35 -3.55
N PHE A 15 1.73 4.36 -3.76
CA PHE A 15 1.41 5.55 -4.54
C PHE A 15 0.92 5.20 -5.93
N ASP A 16 1.59 4.25 -6.61
CA ASP A 16 1.23 3.90 -7.99
C ASP A 16 -0.18 3.34 -8.13
N PHE A 17 -0.74 2.73 -7.09
CA PHE A 17 -2.09 2.17 -7.13
C PHE A 17 -3.15 3.15 -6.60
N LEU A 18 -2.81 3.95 -5.59
CA LEU A 18 -3.79 4.70 -4.81
C LEU A 18 -3.82 6.20 -5.09
N ASP A 19 -2.78 6.79 -5.67
CA ASP A 19 -2.73 8.20 -6.02
C ASP A 19 -3.07 8.42 -7.50
N PRO A 20 -3.89 9.43 -7.87
CA PRO A 20 -4.19 9.74 -9.28
C PRO A 20 -2.95 10.06 -10.14
N GLY A 21 -1.82 10.43 -9.52
CA GLY A 21 -0.53 10.60 -10.19
C GLY A 21 0.28 9.31 -10.35
N GLY A 22 -0.22 8.17 -9.88
CA GLY A 22 0.41 6.87 -9.93
C GLY A 22 0.38 6.21 -11.32
N ASN A 23 1.40 5.42 -11.63
CA ASN A 23 1.54 4.79 -12.96
C ASN A 23 0.51 3.66 -13.22
N LEU A 24 0.00 3.00 -12.18
CA LEU A 24 -1.06 1.99 -12.28
C LEU A 24 -2.25 2.34 -11.39
N TYR A 25 -2.69 3.61 -11.46
CA TYR A 25 -3.76 4.09 -10.59
C TYR A 25 -5.04 3.30 -10.79
N VAL A 26 -5.60 2.80 -9.68
CA VAL A 26 -6.90 2.13 -9.66
C VAL A 26 -8.00 3.21 -9.69
N PRO A 27 -8.85 3.27 -10.73
CA PRO A 27 -9.86 4.32 -10.84
C PRO A 27 -10.77 4.41 -9.62
N GLY A 28 -10.76 5.57 -8.96
CA GLY A 28 -11.56 5.85 -7.78
C GLY A 28 -10.90 5.48 -6.45
N ALA A 29 -9.67 4.97 -6.43
CA ALA A 29 -8.98 4.60 -5.20
C ALA A 29 -8.79 5.78 -4.22
N ILE A 30 -8.70 7.02 -4.71
CA ILE A 30 -8.66 8.19 -3.82
C ILE A 30 -9.87 8.29 -2.87
N THR A 31 -11.02 7.75 -3.28
CA THR A 31 -12.26 7.79 -2.47
C THR A 31 -12.19 6.92 -1.22
N ILE A 32 -11.30 5.92 -1.18
CA ILE A 32 -11.12 5.05 -0.02
C ILE A 32 -10.03 5.53 0.94
N HIS A 33 -9.24 6.56 0.59
CA HIS A 33 -8.17 7.09 1.46
C HIS A 33 -8.67 7.42 2.88
N PRO A 34 -9.81 8.13 3.06
CA PRO A 34 -10.28 8.42 4.42
C PRO A 34 -10.66 7.16 5.22
N ALA A 35 -11.06 6.07 4.55
CA ALA A 35 -11.36 4.81 5.21
C ALA A 35 -10.08 4.08 5.63
N LEU A 36 -9.05 4.09 4.78
CA LEU A 36 -7.72 3.56 5.08
C LEU A 36 -7.09 4.30 6.27
N GLU A 37 -7.10 5.64 6.26
CA GLU A 37 -6.62 6.47 7.39
C GLU A 37 -7.26 6.06 8.72
N ARG A 38 -8.60 5.94 8.75
CA ARG A 38 -9.32 5.50 9.96
C ARG A 38 -8.95 4.09 10.40
N LEU A 39 -8.68 3.18 9.46
CA LEU A 39 -8.33 1.80 9.75
C LEU A 39 -6.91 1.68 10.34
N PHE A 40 -5.96 2.43 9.79
CA PHE A 40 -4.59 2.51 10.32
C PHE A 40 -4.53 3.23 11.66
N ASP A 41 -5.32 4.29 11.84
CA ASP A 41 -5.46 4.95 13.13
C ASP A 41 -6.08 4.04 14.19
N TYR A 42 -7.07 3.23 13.81
CA TYR A 42 -7.60 2.19 14.69
C TYR A 42 -6.52 1.17 15.06
N ALA A 43 -5.79 0.63 14.07
CA ALA A 43 -4.74 -0.36 14.32
C ALA A 43 -3.67 0.18 15.28
N ARG A 44 -3.19 1.41 15.04
CA ARG A 44 -2.24 2.13 15.88
C ARG A 44 -2.75 2.31 17.31
N ARG A 45 -3.98 2.83 17.47
CA ARG A 45 -4.55 3.12 18.79
C ARG A 45 -4.91 1.89 19.59
N SER A 46 -5.28 0.79 18.92
CA SER A 46 -5.72 -0.45 19.56
C SER A 46 -4.61 -1.50 19.67
N GLY A 47 -3.40 -1.20 19.20
CA GLY A 47 -2.27 -2.14 19.21
C GLY A 47 -2.52 -3.38 18.36
N VAL A 48 -3.36 -3.27 17.32
CA VAL A 48 -3.58 -4.35 16.35
C VAL A 48 -2.37 -4.38 15.42
N PRO A 49 -1.70 -5.54 15.27
CA PRO A 49 -0.58 -5.65 14.36
C PRO A 49 -1.04 -5.47 12.91
N VAL A 50 -0.18 -4.85 12.12
CA VAL A 50 -0.37 -4.69 10.67
C VAL A 50 0.65 -5.56 9.96
N LEU A 51 0.18 -6.39 9.04
CA LEU A 51 1.01 -7.13 8.10
C LEU A 51 0.81 -6.53 6.71
N SER A 52 1.86 -5.92 6.17
CA SER A 52 1.81 -5.24 4.89
C SER A 52 2.53 -6.00 3.79
N THR A 53 1.99 -5.95 2.58
CA THR A 53 2.73 -6.20 1.34
C THR A 53 3.05 -4.88 0.64
N ALA A 54 4.03 -4.95 -0.25
CA ALA A 54 4.35 -3.89 -1.21
C ALA A 54 5.05 -4.53 -2.40
N ASP A 55 4.61 -4.18 -3.61
CA ASP A 55 5.30 -4.53 -4.84
C ASP A 55 6.64 -3.80 -4.94
N GLU A 56 7.63 -4.50 -5.47
CA GLU A 56 8.93 -3.94 -5.82
C GLU A 56 9.38 -4.57 -7.12
N HIS A 57 9.24 -3.83 -8.21
CA HIS A 57 9.66 -4.30 -9.53
C HIS A 57 11.06 -3.84 -9.88
N SER A 58 11.81 -4.74 -10.51
CA SER A 58 13.08 -4.40 -11.16
C SER A 58 12.84 -3.72 -12.52
N ALA A 59 13.85 -3.08 -13.08
CA ALA A 59 13.72 -2.34 -14.35
C ALA A 59 13.30 -3.20 -15.57
N HIS A 60 13.39 -4.53 -15.45
CA HIS A 60 13.09 -5.52 -16.49
C HIS A 60 12.02 -6.53 -16.06
N ASP A 61 11.14 -6.16 -15.13
CA ASP A 61 10.09 -7.05 -14.66
C ASP A 61 9.16 -7.47 -15.82
N PRO A 62 8.95 -8.77 -16.06
CA PRO A 62 8.07 -9.24 -17.13
C PRO A 62 6.61 -8.79 -16.93
N GLU A 63 6.20 -8.47 -15.69
CA GLU A 63 4.86 -7.98 -15.40
C GLU A 63 4.54 -6.64 -16.10
N TYR A 64 5.57 -5.86 -16.43
CA TYR A 64 5.42 -4.61 -17.17
C TYR A 64 4.79 -4.80 -18.57
N GLU A 65 4.91 -5.98 -19.18
CA GLU A 65 4.24 -6.27 -20.46
C GLU A 65 2.71 -6.25 -20.33
N ARG A 66 2.19 -6.59 -19.16
CA ARG A 66 0.76 -6.69 -18.89
C ARG A 66 0.19 -5.42 -18.27
N PHE A 67 0.90 -4.84 -17.31
CA PHE A 67 0.38 -3.75 -16.47
C PHE A 67 1.12 -2.42 -16.66
N GLY A 68 2.16 -2.37 -17.49
CA GLY A 68 3.03 -1.20 -17.61
C GLY A 68 3.96 -1.06 -16.41
N ARG A 69 4.84 -0.05 -16.45
CA ARG A 69 5.77 0.23 -15.34
C ARG A 69 4.99 0.74 -14.14
N HIS A 70 5.21 0.12 -12.99
CA HIS A 70 4.65 0.52 -11.71
C HIS A 70 5.52 -0.03 -10.58
N CYS A 71 5.40 0.53 -9.38
CA CYS A 71 6.08 0.08 -8.15
C CYS A 71 7.58 -0.22 -8.34
N GLU A 72 8.24 0.51 -9.24
CA GLU A 72 9.64 0.27 -9.58
C GLU A 72 10.54 0.66 -8.41
N ALA A 73 11.49 -0.21 -8.07
CA ALA A 73 12.38 -0.05 -6.95
C ALA A 73 13.06 1.35 -6.93
N GLY A 74 12.93 2.05 -5.80
CA GLY A 74 13.51 3.37 -5.57
C GLY A 74 12.68 4.56 -6.08
N THR A 75 11.57 4.32 -6.78
CA THR A 75 10.71 5.39 -7.30
C THR A 75 9.71 5.91 -6.25
N LEU A 76 8.99 7.00 -6.58
CA LEU A 76 7.86 7.45 -5.78
C LEU A 76 6.72 6.43 -5.80
N GLY A 77 6.48 5.81 -6.96
CA GLY A 77 5.42 4.83 -7.19
C GLY A 77 5.47 3.63 -6.26
N GLN A 78 6.68 3.16 -5.95
CA GLN A 78 6.92 2.08 -4.99
C GLN A 78 6.53 2.41 -3.54
N ARG A 79 6.49 3.69 -3.15
CA ARG A 79 6.30 4.04 -1.74
C ARG A 79 4.87 3.80 -1.31
N LYS A 80 4.68 3.23 -0.13
CA LYS A 80 3.38 3.21 0.55
C LYS A 80 2.92 4.64 0.84
N LEU A 81 1.61 4.88 0.80
CA LEU A 81 1.05 6.15 1.22
C LEU A 81 1.38 6.40 2.71
N PRO A 82 1.82 7.61 3.10
CA PRO A 82 2.37 7.85 4.44
C PRO A 82 1.44 7.45 5.59
N PHE A 83 0.11 7.62 5.44
CA PHE A 83 -0.87 7.26 6.47
C PHE A 83 -1.08 5.74 6.62
N THR A 84 -0.46 4.93 5.77
CA THR A 84 -0.49 3.45 5.84
C THR A 84 0.81 2.85 6.39
N VAL A 85 1.71 3.68 6.92
CA VAL A 85 2.94 3.23 7.57
C VAL A 85 2.83 3.53 9.06
N LEU A 86 2.99 2.49 9.89
CA LEU A 86 3.04 2.64 11.34
C LEU A 86 4.48 2.99 11.80
N PRO A 87 4.64 3.80 12.87
CA PRO A 87 5.94 4.18 13.43
C PRO A 87 6.69 3.04 14.12
#